data_AF-A0A3Q3E9M1-F1
#
_entry.id   AF-A0A3Q3E9M1-F1
#
_cell.length_a   1.000
_cell.length_b   1.000
_cell.length_c   1.000
_cell.angle_alpha   90.00
_cell.angle_beta   90.00
_cell.angle_gamma   90.00
#
_symmetry.space_group_name_H-M   'P 1'
#
loop_
_entity.id
_entity.type
_entity.pdbx_description
1 polymer ?
#
loop_
_entity_poly.entity_id
_entity_poly.type
_entity_poly.pdbx_seq_one_letter_code
_entity_poly.pdbx_strand_id
1 'polypeptide(L)'
;MKNLYDIRSLVIEDVCRCGYSKIEHVGEAIKPDDFTGESWDRHRHIHEVPTDAFGDISFDGLGQKTGKYARVSTDTSPEILYQLLTEQWKLSPPNLLISVTGGAKNFYLKARIKNMFHRGLIKVAQTTGAWIITGGTHAGVMKHVGQAVRDNALSSSIHGQIVAIGVATWGIIHNKDALVRPEGCFPAHYPMDIKGQGRLSCLDNNHTHFLLVDDGTHGNYGVEIELRSRLEKCISRKISDYISKSGVTIPVVCVVLDGGPGTLNTIYNAMLCGTPCVILEGSGRIADVIAQAAGQPLSRVTIVHIHLLMKRFFGKEYEKFPDLKIIEWTKKVCEQGGTDLHWAMFSALVGNKPQFVSLLLENGVSLRDFLQDEETLCELYKQMPGCFFLSKLAKRVDRARRSKRRALDRRVRALQRQGETISLTHVSEEVRHLLGSFTQPIYPPSTRTCNFNMTMEDTSTSVSLFYPDFFGYFFQLN
;
A
#
# COMPACT_ATOMS: atom_id res chain seq x y z
N MET A 1 -63.36 18.36 -4.20
CA MET A 1 -63.31 17.04 -4.85
C MET A 1 -62.54 17.19 -6.16
N LYS A 2 -61.38 16.50 -6.26
CA LYS A 2 -60.65 16.03 -7.47
C LYS A 2 -60.27 17.07 -8.54
N ASN A 3 -59.07 17.13 -9.11
CA ASN A 3 -57.81 16.39 -8.98
C ASN A 3 -56.74 17.30 -9.62
N LEU A 4 -55.68 17.62 -8.89
CA LEU A 4 -54.48 18.31 -9.41
C LEU A 4 -53.22 17.59 -8.90
N TYR A 5 -53.29 16.26 -8.90
CA TYR A 5 -52.16 15.37 -8.73
C TYR A 5 -51.98 14.64 -10.04
N ASP A 6 -50.93 14.98 -10.79
CA ASP A 6 -49.91 14.03 -11.26
C ASP A 6 -49.15 14.60 -12.48
N ILE A 7 -48.19 15.49 -12.24
CA ILE A 7 -47.13 15.84 -13.21
C ILE A 7 -45.77 15.83 -12.47
N ARG A 8 -45.58 14.88 -11.54
CA ARG A 8 -44.30 14.65 -10.87
C ARG A 8 -43.88 13.17 -10.85
N SER A 9 -44.33 12.40 -11.83
CA SER A 9 -43.62 11.21 -12.30
C SER A 9 -42.51 11.65 -13.27
N LEU A 10 -41.53 12.39 -12.74
CA LEU A 10 -40.24 12.57 -13.40
C LEU A 10 -39.63 11.18 -13.56
N VAL A 11 -39.47 10.75 -14.81
CA VAL A 11 -38.80 9.52 -15.25
C VAL A 11 -37.54 9.34 -14.40
N ILE A 12 -37.54 8.31 -13.54
CA ILE A 12 -36.29 7.80 -12.98
C ILE A 12 -35.58 7.19 -14.19
N GLU A 13 -34.57 7.86 -14.71
CA GLU A 13 -33.69 7.26 -15.72
C GLU A 13 -33.24 5.90 -15.19
N ASP A 14 -33.40 4.84 -16.00
CA ASP A 14 -32.95 3.49 -15.66
C ASP A 14 -31.42 3.49 -15.54
N VAL A 15 -30.89 3.87 -14.37
CA VAL A 15 -29.46 3.83 -14.08
C VAL A 15 -29.04 2.38 -13.86
N CYS A 16 -28.10 1.92 -14.67
CA CYS A 16 -27.52 0.59 -14.56
C CYS A 16 -26.69 0.46 -13.28
N ARG A 17 -26.44 -0.77 -12.82
CA ARG A 17 -25.62 -1.06 -11.62
C ARG A 17 -24.18 -0.53 -11.72
N CYS A 18 -23.65 -0.35 -12.93
CA CYS A 18 -22.34 0.27 -13.16
C CYS A 18 -22.35 1.81 -12.98
N GLY A 19 -23.53 2.43 -12.86
CA GLY A 19 -23.70 3.87 -12.67
C GLY A 19 -23.96 4.69 -13.94
N TYR A 20 -23.85 4.08 -15.13
CA TYR A 20 -24.25 4.70 -16.40
C TYR A 20 -25.76 4.57 -16.63
N SER A 21 -26.33 5.48 -17.41
CA SER A 21 -27.70 5.37 -17.89
C SER A 21 -27.82 4.24 -18.91
N LYS A 22 -28.99 3.58 -18.94
CA LYS A 22 -29.28 2.50 -19.91
C LYS A 22 -29.01 2.92 -21.37
N ILE A 23 -29.23 4.18 -21.72
CA ILE A 23 -28.99 4.69 -23.09
C ILE A 23 -27.51 4.81 -23.45
N GLU A 24 -26.61 4.82 -22.46
CA GLU A 24 -25.15 4.91 -22.66
C GLU A 24 -24.52 3.54 -22.91
N HIS A 25 -25.29 2.46 -22.75
CA HIS A 25 -24.83 1.11 -23.03
C HIS A 25 -24.98 0.77 -24.52
N VAL A 26 -23.99 0.06 -25.07
CA VAL A 26 -24.12 -0.58 -26.38
C VAL A 26 -25.24 -1.62 -26.34
N GLY A 27 -25.95 -1.81 -27.46
CA GLY A 27 -27.12 -2.70 -27.52
C GLY A 27 -26.86 -4.13 -27.06
N GLU A 28 -25.61 -4.62 -27.20
CA GLU A 28 -25.18 -5.93 -26.69
C GLU A 28 -25.22 -6.02 -25.16
N ALA A 29 -24.88 -4.93 -24.45
CA ALA A 29 -24.86 -4.88 -22.99
C ALA A 29 -26.26 -4.78 -22.35
N ILE A 30 -27.30 -4.56 -23.16
CA ILE A 30 -28.70 -4.41 -22.71
C ILE A 30 -29.55 -5.62 -23.16
N LYS A 31 -28.95 -6.65 -23.75
CA LYS A 31 -29.69 -7.86 -24.16
C LYS A 31 -30.27 -8.55 -22.92
N PRO A 32 -31.60 -8.74 -22.83
CA PRO A 32 -32.24 -9.26 -21.62
C PRO A 32 -31.85 -10.71 -21.28
N ASP A 33 -31.49 -11.51 -22.28
CA ASP A 33 -31.62 -12.97 -22.17
C ASP A 33 -30.47 -13.67 -21.42
N ASP A 34 -29.34 -12.99 -21.18
CA ASP A 34 -28.14 -13.65 -20.64
C ASP A 34 -27.96 -13.52 -19.11
N PHE A 35 -28.54 -12.50 -18.45
CA PHE A 35 -28.25 -12.19 -17.03
C PHE A 35 -29.44 -11.66 -16.19
N THR A 36 -30.68 -11.78 -16.67
CA THR A 36 -31.85 -11.33 -15.89
C THR A 36 -31.98 -12.05 -14.55
N GLY A 37 -31.97 -11.29 -13.45
CA GLY A 37 -32.15 -11.80 -12.08
C GLY A 37 -30.86 -12.07 -11.31
N GLU A 38 -29.68 -11.86 -11.91
CA GLU A 38 -28.39 -12.04 -11.25
C GLU A 38 -27.92 -10.77 -10.50
N SER A 39 -27.07 -10.96 -9.49
CA SER A 39 -26.35 -9.85 -8.86
C SER A 39 -25.21 -9.37 -9.75
N TRP A 40 -25.06 -8.05 -9.90
CA TRP A 40 -23.97 -7.46 -10.69
C TRP A 40 -22.61 -7.91 -10.15
N ASP A 41 -21.76 -8.33 -11.09
CA ASP A 41 -20.41 -8.84 -10.86
C ASP A 41 -19.50 -8.33 -11.99
N ARG A 42 -18.38 -7.69 -11.62
CA ARG A 42 -17.46 -7.07 -12.59
C ARG A 42 -16.85 -8.07 -13.58
N HIS A 43 -16.63 -9.32 -13.17
CA HIS A 43 -15.96 -10.33 -13.99
C HIS A 43 -16.89 -10.96 -15.01
N ARG A 44 -18.21 -10.82 -14.81
CA ARG A 44 -19.23 -11.37 -15.71
C ARG A 44 -19.92 -10.30 -16.56
N HIS A 45 -20.07 -9.09 -16.02
CA HIS A 45 -20.92 -8.05 -16.63
C HIS A 45 -20.12 -6.88 -17.23
N ILE A 46 -18.79 -7.01 -17.34
CA ILE A 46 -17.90 -6.04 -17.99
C ILE A 46 -17.06 -6.80 -19.01
N HIS A 47 -16.91 -6.23 -20.21
CA HIS A 47 -16.14 -6.81 -21.29
C HIS A 47 -15.05 -5.83 -21.75
N GLU A 48 -13.82 -6.31 -21.90
CA GLU A 48 -12.70 -5.50 -22.37
C GLU A 48 -12.73 -5.31 -23.88
N VAL A 49 -12.47 -4.08 -24.32
CA VAL A 49 -12.36 -3.72 -25.74
C VAL A 49 -11.12 -2.86 -25.96
N PRO A 50 -10.61 -2.75 -27.21
CA PRO A 50 -9.52 -1.82 -27.52
C PRO A 50 -9.86 -0.40 -27.06
N THR A 51 -8.85 0.31 -26.54
CA THR A 51 -9.03 1.68 -26.04
C THR A 51 -9.34 2.64 -27.19
N ASP A 52 -10.30 3.53 -26.97
CA ASP A 52 -10.78 4.57 -27.88
C ASP A 52 -10.39 5.97 -27.41
N ALA A 53 -9.55 6.09 -26.37
CA ALA A 53 -9.21 7.37 -25.77
C ALA A 53 -7.71 7.44 -25.47
N PHE A 54 -6.93 7.92 -26.44
CA PHE A 54 -5.49 8.11 -26.31
C PHE A 54 -4.99 9.25 -27.20
N GLY A 55 -3.91 9.90 -26.76
CA GLY A 55 -3.18 10.86 -27.57
C GLY A 55 -2.55 11.99 -26.76
N ASP A 56 -2.54 13.19 -27.33
CA ASP A 56 -2.07 14.41 -26.66
C ASP A 56 -3.28 15.19 -26.12
N ILE A 57 -3.16 15.80 -24.95
CA ILE A 57 -4.23 16.59 -24.32
C ILE A 57 -3.81 18.06 -24.22
N SER A 58 -4.70 18.96 -24.60
CA SER A 58 -4.56 20.40 -24.47
C SER A 58 -5.71 20.96 -23.63
N PHE A 59 -5.38 21.88 -22.74
CA PHE A 59 -6.33 22.53 -21.83
C PHE A 59 -6.60 23.97 -22.27
N ASP A 60 -7.78 24.49 -21.93
CA ASP A 60 -8.09 25.91 -22.09
C ASP A 60 -7.17 26.81 -21.25
N GLY A 61 -6.61 27.86 -21.87
CA GLY A 61 -5.87 28.92 -21.16
C GLY A 61 -4.60 29.43 -21.87
N LEU A 62 -4.03 30.52 -21.32
CA LEU A 62 -2.75 31.10 -21.75
C LEU A 62 -1.58 30.23 -21.26
N GLY A 63 -0.67 29.85 -22.17
CA GLY A 63 0.52 29.04 -21.85
C GLY A 63 0.43 27.56 -22.24
N GLN A 64 -0.12 27.27 -23.43
CA GLN A 64 -0.36 25.94 -24.01
C GLN A 64 0.78 24.95 -23.76
N LYS A 65 0.60 24.05 -22.77
CA LYS A 65 1.40 22.83 -22.65
C LYS A 65 0.52 21.66 -23.02
N THR A 66 0.93 20.91 -24.03
CA THR A 66 0.30 19.64 -24.38
C THR A 66 0.84 18.55 -23.45
N GLY A 67 -0.06 17.83 -22.79
CA GLY A 67 0.26 16.60 -22.08
C GLY A 67 0.00 15.38 -22.97
N LYS A 68 0.28 14.19 -22.45
CA LYS A 68 -0.15 12.92 -23.08
C LYS A 68 -1.19 12.22 -22.21
N TYR A 69 -2.11 11.49 -22.82
CA TYR A 69 -3.09 10.70 -22.10
C TYR A 69 -3.35 9.36 -22.77
N ALA A 70 -3.69 8.36 -21.95
CA ALA A 70 -4.21 7.08 -22.41
C ALA A 70 -5.22 6.53 -21.40
N ARG A 71 -6.38 6.08 -21.90
CA ARG A 71 -7.34 5.27 -21.14
C ARG A 71 -6.90 3.82 -21.13
N VAL A 72 -6.85 3.23 -19.94
CA VAL A 72 -6.33 1.88 -19.70
C VAL A 72 -7.27 1.10 -18.78
N SER A 73 -7.39 -0.21 -18.99
CA SER A 73 -8.15 -1.10 -18.09
C SER A 73 -7.46 -1.20 -16.73
N THR A 74 -8.23 -1.39 -15.64
CA THR A 74 -7.68 -1.75 -14.32
C THR A 74 -6.79 -3.00 -14.35
N ASP A 75 -7.03 -3.89 -15.30
CA ASP A 75 -6.36 -5.19 -15.38
C ASP A 75 -5.07 -5.13 -16.23
N THR A 76 -4.78 -3.98 -16.85
CA THR A 76 -3.56 -3.75 -17.65
C THR A 76 -2.29 -4.07 -16.85
N SER A 77 -1.35 -4.79 -17.47
CA SER A 77 -0.06 -5.11 -16.86
C SER A 77 0.78 -3.84 -16.60
N PRO A 78 1.36 -3.68 -15.39
CA PRO A 78 2.31 -2.61 -15.09
C PRO A 78 3.51 -2.50 -16.04
N GLU A 79 3.96 -3.63 -16.59
CA GLU A 79 5.08 -3.68 -17.54
C GLU A 79 4.73 -2.96 -18.84
N ILE A 80 3.51 -3.15 -19.36
CA ILE A 80 3.00 -2.46 -20.55
C ILE A 80 2.91 -0.95 -20.29
N LEU A 81 2.40 -0.56 -19.11
CA LEU A 81 2.33 0.85 -18.72
C LEU A 81 3.72 1.48 -18.62
N TYR A 82 4.70 0.76 -18.07
CA TYR A 82 6.08 1.23 -18.03
C TYR A 82 6.67 1.43 -19.43
N GLN A 83 6.44 0.48 -20.35
CA GLN A 83 6.86 0.61 -21.76
C GLN A 83 6.16 1.76 -22.47
N LEU A 84 4.87 2.00 -22.20
CA LEU A 84 4.16 3.18 -22.70
C LEU A 84 4.86 4.46 -22.25
N LEU A 85 5.20 4.58 -20.96
CA LEU A 85 5.86 5.75 -20.40
C LEU A 85 7.26 5.98 -21.00
N THR A 86 8.08 4.94 -21.11
CA THR A 86 9.50 5.08 -21.51
C THR A 86 9.72 4.97 -23.03
N GLU A 87 9.07 4.02 -23.69
CA GLU A 87 9.31 3.72 -25.11
C GLU A 87 8.42 4.58 -26.01
N GLN A 88 7.14 4.76 -25.68
CA GLN A 88 6.20 5.49 -26.54
C GLN A 88 6.18 6.99 -26.20
N TRP A 89 6.10 7.34 -24.91
CA TRP A 89 6.11 8.73 -24.45
C TRP A 89 7.53 9.29 -24.26
N LYS A 90 8.55 8.47 -24.48
CA LYS A 90 9.97 8.87 -24.47
C LYS A 90 10.42 9.49 -23.14
N LEU A 91 9.81 9.07 -22.02
CA LEU A 91 10.27 9.49 -20.70
C LEU A 91 11.53 8.74 -20.31
N SER A 92 12.57 9.47 -19.94
CA SER A 92 13.76 8.88 -19.31
C SER A 92 13.36 8.21 -17.98
N PRO A 93 13.82 6.97 -17.71
CA PRO A 93 13.58 6.32 -16.42
C PRO A 93 13.97 7.22 -15.24
N PRO A 94 13.17 7.27 -14.16
CA PRO A 94 13.43 8.15 -13.04
C PRO A 94 14.54 7.60 -12.14
N ASN A 95 15.29 8.48 -11.46
CA ASN A 95 16.21 8.06 -10.39
C ASN A 95 15.51 7.92 -9.03
N LEU A 96 14.28 8.43 -8.92
CA LEU A 96 13.45 8.39 -7.72
C LEU A 96 11.98 8.49 -8.16
N LEU A 97 11.11 7.70 -7.54
CA LEU A 97 9.66 7.82 -7.73
C LEU A 97 9.03 8.44 -6.48
N ILE A 98 8.34 9.57 -6.67
CA ILE A 98 7.61 10.26 -5.60
C ILE A 98 6.11 10.04 -5.84
N SER A 99 5.50 9.16 -5.06
CA SER A 99 4.05 8.93 -5.09
C SER A 99 3.37 9.89 -4.11
N VAL A 100 2.56 10.83 -4.60
CA VAL A 100 1.81 11.77 -3.76
C VAL A 100 0.35 11.34 -3.68
N THR A 101 -0.15 11.09 -2.48
CA THR A 101 -1.53 10.69 -2.19
C THR A 101 -2.13 11.52 -1.06
N GLY A 102 -3.46 11.52 -0.92
CA GLY A 102 -4.11 12.32 0.11
C GLY A 102 -5.57 12.63 -0.13
N GLY A 103 -6.04 13.75 0.42
CA GLY A 103 -7.42 14.21 0.28
C GLY A 103 -7.80 14.52 -1.18
N ALA A 104 -8.83 13.85 -1.68
CA ALA A 104 -9.40 14.10 -3.02
C ALA A 104 -10.38 15.27 -3.09
N LYS A 105 -10.86 15.75 -1.94
CA LYS A 105 -11.71 16.95 -1.85
C LYS A 105 -10.84 18.17 -1.60
N ASN A 106 -11.23 19.32 -2.12
CA ASN A 106 -10.54 20.58 -1.83
C ASN A 106 -10.54 20.86 -0.33
N PHE A 107 -9.36 21.22 0.18
CA PHE A 107 -9.14 21.54 1.59
C PHE A 107 -8.17 22.72 1.69
N TYR A 108 -8.12 23.33 2.87
CA TYR A 108 -7.24 24.46 3.13
C TYR A 108 -5.95 23.99 3.79
N LEU A 109 -4.81 24.18 3.11
CA LEU A 109 -3.49 24.08 3.71
C LEU A 109 -3.04 25.44 4.23
N LYS A 110 -2.56 25.48 5.48
CA LYS A 110 -1.91 26.67 6.04
C LYS A 110 -0.74 27.09 5.16
N ALA A 111 -0.57 28.39 4.94
CA ALA A 111 0.43 28.94 4.02
C ALA A 111 1.86 28.42 4.27
N ARG A 112 2.29 28.30 5.53
CA ARG A 112 3.60 27.74 5.91
C ARG A 112 3.79 26.32 5.36
N ILE A 113 2.84 25.42 5.64
CA ILE A 113 2.89 24.01 5.22
C ILE A 113 2.81 23.91 3.69
N LYS A 114 1.91 24.67 3.06
CA LYS A 114 1.78 24.74 1.61
C LYS A 114 3.11 25.12 0.95
N ASN A 115 3.74 26.19 1.40
CA ASN A 115 4.99 26.68 0.82
C ASN A 115 6.15 25.70 1.05
N MET A 116 6.24 25.09 2.23
CA MET A 116 7.22 24.04 2.52
C MET A 116 7.03 22.82 1.60
N PHE A 117 5.79 22.35 1.43
CA PHE A 117 5.45 21.24 0.55
C PHE A 117 5.80 21.53 -0.91
N HIS A 118 5.31 22.65 -1.45
CA HIS A 118 5.55 23.05 -2.84
C HIS A 118 7.05 23.15 -3.13
N ARG A 119 7.79 23.90 -2.29
CA ARG A 119 9.22 24.09 -2.47
C ARG A 119 10.01 22.79 -2.32
N GLY A 120 9.68 21.98 -1.31
CA GLY A 120 10.34 20.70 -1.06
C GLY A 120 10.16 19.71 -2.21
N LEU A 121 8.90 19.53 -2.66
CA LEU A 121 8.56 18.62 -3.75
C LEU A 121 9.30 18.99 -5.05
N ILE A 122 9.24 20.26 -5.43
CA ILE A 122 9.88 20.76 -6.65
C ILE A 122 11.40 20.63 -6.57
N LYS A 123 12.00 21.01 -5.43
CA LYS A 123 13.44 20.91 -5.24
C LYS A 123 13.92 19.46 -5.42
N VAL A 124 13.27 18.49 -4.76
CA VAL A 124 13.66 17.07 -4.86
C VAL A 124 13.49 16.57 -6.29
N ALA A 125 12.35 16.87 -6.93
CA ALA A 125 12.08 16.42 -8.29
C ALA A 125 13.12 16.93 -9.29
N GLN A 126 13.49 18.21 -9.20
CA GLN A 126 14.50 18.81 -10.07
C GLN A 126 15.90 18.28 -9.83
N THR A 127 16.33 18.13 -8.57
CA THR A 127 17.70 17.74 -8.26
C THR A 127 17.99 16.27 -8.55
N THR A 128 16.96 15.41 -8.51
CA THR A 128 17.12 13.96 -8.69
C THR A 128 16.68 13.47 -10.06
N GLY A 129 15.89 14.24 -10.82
CA GLY A 129 15.20 13.73 -12.00
C GLY A 129 14.10 12.74 -11.62
N ALA A 130 13.35 13.03 -10.56
CA ALA A 130 12.28 12.15 -10.09
C ALA A 130 11.03 12.27 -10.97
N TRP A 131 10.28 11.18 -11.07
CA TRP A 131 8.88 11.24 -11.50
C TRP A 131 7.97 11.48 -10.30
N ILE A 132 6.99 12.37 -10.47
CA ILE A 132 5.91 12.57 -9.50
C ILE A 132 4.68 11.82 -10.01
N ILE A 133 4.18 10.84 -9.26
CA ILE A 133 2.92 10.15 -9.53
C ILE A 133 1.86 10.65 -8.54
N THR A 134 0.67 11.02 -9.03
CA THR A 134 -0.45 11.43 -8.18
C THR A 134 -1.81 11.12 -8.84
N GLY A 135 -2.92 11.53 -8.22
CA GLY A 135 -4.29 11.26 -8.72
C GLY A 135 -4.72 12.06 -9.97
N GLY A 136 -3.94 13.06 -10.40
CA GLY A 136 -4.15 13.79 -11.66
C GLY A 136 -5.39 14.69 -11.77
N THR A 137 -6.26 14.74 -10.76
CA THR A 137 -7.47 15.58 -10.78
C THR A 137 -7.23 17.00 -10.25
N HIS A 138 -8.04 17.97 -10.68
CA HIS A 138 -7.98 19.36 -10.22
C HIS A 138 -8.69 19.56 -8.86
N ALA A 139 -8.45 18.67 -7.92
CA ALA A 139 -9.03 18.73 -6.57
C ALA A 139 -8.01 18.31 -5.51
N GLY A 140 -8.15 18.86 -4.30
CA GLY A 140 -7.39 18.41 -3.12
C GLY A 140 -5.87 18.42 -3.31
N VAL A 141 -5.20 17.33 -2.91
CA VAL A 141 -3.73 17.23 -2.93
C VAL A 141 -3.15 17.31 -4.34
N MET A 142 -3.80 16.66 -5.31
CA MET A 142 -3.41 16.67 -6.72
C MET A 142 -3.34 18.11 -7.27
N LYS A 143 -4.32 18.95 -6.90
CA LYS A 143 -4.30 20.38 -7.24
C LYS A 143 -3.10 21.12 -6.64
N HIS A 144 -2.69 20.80 -5.41
CA HIS A 144 -1.50 21.39 -4.79
C HIS A 144 -0.21 20.96 -5.50
N VAL A 145 -0.10 19.69 -5.91
CA VAL A 145 0.99 19.20 -6.75
C VAL A 145 1.05 19.97 -8.08
N GLY A 146 -0.09 20.11 -8.76
CA GLY A 146 -0.19 20.87 -10.00
C GLY A 146 0.21 22.35 -9.84
N GLN A 147 -0.24 23.00 -8.76
CA GLN A 147 0.19 24.36 -8.43
C GLN A 147 1.71 24.46 -8.26
N ALA A 148 2.33 23.54 -7.51
CA ALA A 148 3.78 23.54 -7.31
C ALA A 148 4.54 23.40 -8.64
N VAL A 149 4.08 22.50 -9.53
CA VAL A 149 4.69 22.28 -10.84
C VAL A 149 4.58 23.52 -11.73
N ARG A 150 3.42 24.20 -11.71
CA ARG A 150 3.22 25.46 -12.43
C ARG A 150 4.09 26.59 -11.89
N ASP A 151 4.10 26.79 -10.58
CA ASP A 151 4.87 27.87 -9.93
C ASP A 151 6.36 27.75 -10.29
N ASN A 152 6.87 26.51 -10.36
CA ASN A 152 8.22 26.24 -10.85
C ASN A 152 8.41 26.59 -12.34
N ALA A 153 7.48 26.19 -13.19
CA ALA A 153 7.56 26.46 -14.63
C ALA A 153 7.56 27.97 -14.95
N LEU A 154 6.91 28.79 -14.12
CA LEU A 154 6.93 30.25 -14.23
C LEU A 154 8.23 30.87 -13.71
N SER A 155 8.87 30.23 -12.72
CA SER A 155 10.04 30.77 -12.01
C SER A 155 11.37 30.38 -12.65
N SER A 156 11.44 29.23 -13.35
CA SER A 156 12.69 28.63 -13.82
C SER A 156 12.55 28.15 -15.26
N SER A 157 13.11 28.90 -16.22
CA SER A 157 13.22 28.49 -17.64
C SER A 157 14.47 27.66 -17.95
N ILE A 158 15.38 27.49 -16.97
CA ILE A 158 16.72 26.90 -17.16
C ILE A 158 16.78 25.41 -16.74
N HIS A 159 15.85 24.94 -15.90
CA HIS A 159 15.88 23.58 -15.36
C HIS A 159 14.83 22.71 -16.05
N GLY A 160 15.19 21.47 -16.39
CA GLY A 160 14.37 20.55 -17.17
C GLY A 160 12.93 20.41 -16.67
N GLN A 161 12.02 20.08 -17.59
CA GLN A 161 10.61 19.94 -17.29
C GLN A 161 10.37 18.81 -16.26
N ILE A 162 9.66 19.14 -15.19
CA ILE A 162 9.26 18.16 -14.16
C ILE A 162 8.23 17.20 -14.77
N VAL A 163 8.47 15.90 -14.61
CA VAL A 163 7.54 14.85 -15.03
C VAL A 163 6.52 14.61 -13.91
N ALA A 164 5.29 15.05 -14.15
CA ALA A 164 4.15 14.81 -13.28
C ALA A 164 3.12 13.94 -14.01
N ILE A 165 2.90 12.72 -13.51
CA ILE A 165 2.01 11.71 -14.06
C ILE A 165 0.77 11.62 -13.17
N GLY A 166 -0.38 11.94 -13.75
CA GLY A 166 -1.69 11.76 -13.12
C GLY A 166 -2.26 10.38 -13.43
N VAL A 167 -2.51 9.57 -12.41
CA VAL A 167 -3.25 8.31 -12.53
C VAL A 167 -4.63 8.55 -11.96
N ALA A 168 -5.65 8.62 -12.81
CA ALA A 168 -6.99 9.06 -12.44
C ALA A 168 -8.04 8.04 -12.89
N THR A 169 -9.12 7.86 -12.12
CA THR A 169 -10.24 7.00 -12.53
C THR A 169 -11.03 7.64 -13.68
N TRP A 170 -11.19 6.96 -14.81
CA TRP A 170 -11.95 7.40 -15.99
C TRP A 170 -13.42 7.70 -15.67
N GLY A 171 -14.06 6.86 -14.85
CA GLY A 171 -15.46 6.98 -14.45
C GLY A 171 -15.82 8.28 -13.72
N ILE A 172 -14.84 9.00 -13.16
CA ILE A 172 -15.05 10.26 -12.43
C ILE A 172 -14.62 11.51 -13.21
N ILE A 173 -14.05 11.35 -14.40
CA ILE A 173 -13.54 12.50 -15.17
C ILE A 173 -14.72 13.24 -15.81
N HIS A 174 -14.85 14.52 -15.48
CA HIS A 174 -15.82 15.41 -16.10
C HIS A 174 -15.38 15.77 -17.54
N ASN A 175 -16.33 15.94 -18.47
CA ASN A 175 -16.09 16.25 -19.89
C ASN A 175 -15.14 15.26 -20.60
N LYS A 176 -15.13 14.00 -20.17
CA LYS A 176 -14.24 12.97 -20.72
C LYS A 176 -14.56 12.60 -22.17
N ASP A 177 -15.78 12.85 -22.64
CA ASP A 177 -16.19 12.57 -24.02
C ASP A 177 -15.34 13.33 -25.05
N ALA A 178 -14.78 14.48 -24.66
CA ALA A 178 -13.83 15.24 -25.47
C ALA A 178 -12.51 14.49 -25.75
N LEU A 179 -12.23 13.42 -25.00
CA LEU A 179 -11.01 12.60 -25.11
C LEU A 179 -11.23 11.30 -25.90
N VAL A 180 -12.47 10.97 -26.25
CA VAL A 180 -12.82 9.72 -26.93
C VAL A 180 -12.73 9.93 -28.45
N ARG A 181 -11.73 9.30 -29.07
CA ARG A 181 -11.54 9.18 -30.53
C ARG A 181 -10.88 7.82 -30.85
N PRO A 182 -11.56 6.90 -31.55
CA PRO A 182 -11.03 5.56 -31.84
C PRO A 182 -9.65 5.54 -32.51
N GLU A 183 -9.37 6.52 -33.37
CA GLU A 183 -8.09 6.67 -34.08
C GLU A 183 -7.02 7.44 -33.29
N GLY A 184 -7.35 7.86 -32.07
CA GLY A 184 -6.54 8.74 -31.23
C GLY A 184 -6.70 10.23 -31.55
N CYS A 185 -6.17 11.08 -30.67
CA CYS A 185 -6.37 12.52 -30.74
C CYS A 185 -5.11 13.33 -30.36
N PHE A 186 -4.56 14.10 -31.29
CA PHE A 186 -3.26 14.76 -31.14
C PHE A 186 -3.29 16.22 -31.65
N PRO A 187 -3.74 17.22 -30.88
CA PRO A 187 -4.21 17.16 -29.49
C PRO A 187 -5.75 17.13 -29.33
N ALA A 188 -6.21 16.48 -28.27
CA ALA A 188 -7.56 16.58 -27.74
C ALA A 188 -7.73 17.88 -26.99
N HIS A 189 -8.82 18.58 -27.26
CA HIS A 189 -9.16 19.80 -26.57
C HIS A 189 -10.08 19.48 -25.39
N TYR A 190 -9.56 19.59 -24.17
CA TYR A 190 -10.26 19.24 -22.95
C TYR A 190 -10.78 20.50 -22.22
N PRO A 191 -12.11 20.73 -22.19
CA PRO A 191 -12.70 21.89 -21.54
C PRO A 191 -12.77 21.69 -20.03
N MET A 192 -12.08 22.55 -19.28
CA MET A 192 -12.10 22.52 -17.82
C MET A 192 -13.32 23.28 -17.27
N ASP A 193 -14.35 22.54 -16.84
CA ASP A 193 -15.49 23.12 -16.12
C ASP A 193 -15.48 22.78 -14.63
N ILE A 194 -14.73 23.59 -13.87
CA ILE A 194 -14.62 23.44 -12.41
C ILE A 194 -15.95 23.73 -11.70
N LYS A 195 -16.85 24.52 -12.31
CA LYS A 195 -18.11 24.96 -11.70
C LYS A 195 -19.25 23.96 -11.94
N GLY A 196 -19.31 23.36 -13.12
CA GLY A 196 -20.36 22.43 -13.53
C GLY A 196 -20.07 20.94 -13.27
N GLN A 197 -18.87 20.57 -12.83
CA GLN A 197 -18.47 19.16 -12.64
C GLN A 197 -19.31 18.36 -11.61
N GLY A 198 -20.09 19.02 -10.74
CA GLY A 198 -20.97 18.33 -9.78
C GLY A 198 -20.22 17.34 -8.86
N ARG A 199 -20.56 16.04 -8.97
CA ARG A 199 -19.91 14.94 -8.22
C ARG A 199 -18.65 14.39 -8.89
N LEU A 200 -18.35 14.81 -10.11
CA LEU A 200 -17.20 14.40 -10.91
C LEU A 200 -16.02 15.35 -10.66
N SER A 201 -14.87 15.06 -11.25
CA SER A 201 -13.64 15.84 -11.13
C SER A 201 -13.03 16.14 -12.49
N CYS A 202 -12.57 17.37 -12.70
CA CYS A 202 -11.75 17.73 -13.86
C CYS A 202 -10.32 17.21 -13.72
N LEU A 203 -9.64 16.97 -14.85
CA LEU A 203 -8.18 16.76 -14.87
C LEU A 203 -7.42 18.05 -14.55
N ASP A 204 -6.24 17.94 -13.92
CA ASP A 204 -5.42 19.11 -13.58
C ASP A 204 -4.44 19.48 -14.70
N ASN A 205 -4.61 20.67 -15.27
CA ASN A 205 -3.84 21.18 -16.40
C ASN A 205 -2.33 21.39 -16.17
N ASN A 206 -1.81 21.18 -14.96
CA ASN A 206 -0.39 21.36 -14.65
C ASN A 206 0.37 20.02 -14.59
N HIS A 207 -0.31 18.90 -14.86
CA HIS A 207 0.32 17.60 -15.04
C HIS A 207 0.77 17.42 -16.50
N THR A 208 1.78 16.57 -16.69
CA THR A 208 2.40 16.34 -17.99
C THR A 208 1.84 15.11 -18.71
N HIS A 209 1.41 14.11 -17.96
CA HIS A 209 0.98 12.81 -18.49
C HIS A 209 -0.20 12.28 -17.68
N PHE A 210 -1.11 11.55 -18.33
CA PHE A 210 -2.29 10.97 -17.69
C PHE A 210 -2.51 9.51 -18.06
N LEU A 211 -2.60 8.66 -17.05
CA LEU A 211 -3.13 7.31 -17.18
C LEU A 211 -4.55 7.32 -16.61
N LEU A 212 -5.54 7.14 -17.48
CA LEU A 212 -6.96 7.19 -17.13
C LEU A 212 -7.46 5.76 -16.93
N VAL A 213 -7.53 5.31 -15.69
CA VAL A 213 -7.83 3.94 -15.32
C VAL A 213 -9.33 3.70 -15.34
N ASP A 214 -9.77 2.65 -16.03
CA ASP A 214 -11.17 2.35 -16.24
C ASP A 214 -11.52 0.93 -15.79
N ASP A 215 -12.59 0.81 -14.99
CA ASP A 215 -13.22 -0.46 -14.61
C ASP A 215 -14.62 -0.62 -15.21
N GLY A 216 -15.03 0.28 -16.10
CA GLY A 216 -16.37 0.26 -16.70
C GLY A 216 -17.46 0.86 -15.81
N THR A 217 -17.13 1.44 -14.65
CA THR A 217 -18.11 2.10 -13.78
C THR A 217 -18.12 3.62 -13.94
N HIS A 218 -19.21 4.26 -13.52
CA HIS A 218 -19.40 5.70 -13.53
C HIS A 218 -19.52 6.26 -12.11
N GLY A 219 -18.74 7.30 -11.80
CA GLY A 219 -18.83 8.04 -10.53
C GLY A 219 -18.19 7.35 -9.31
N ASN A 220 -17.60 6.16 -9.47
CA ASN A 220 -16.87 5.48 -8.40
C ASN A 220 -15.43 5.98 -8.32
N TYR A 221 -15.01 6.39 -7.13
CA TYR A 221 -13.65 6.88 -6.88
C TYR A 221 -12.73 5.75 -6.39
N GLY A 222 -11.44 5.87 -6.68
CA GLY A 222 -10.40 5.00 -6.12
C GLY A 222 -10.21 3.68 -6.84
N VAL A 223 -10.79 3.53 -8.03
CA VAL A 223 -10.60 2.38 -8.92
C VAL A 223 -9.12 2.24 -9.31
N GLU A 224 -8.40 3.37 -9.39
CA GLU A 224 -7.01 3.40 -9.80
C GLU A 224 -6.01 2.89 -8.75
N ILE A 225 -6.41 2.76 -7.48
CA ILE A 225 -5.49 2.56 -6.34
C ILE A 225 -4.64 1.30 -6.50
N GLU A 226 -5.25 0.18 -6.91
CA GLU A 226 -4.55 -1.09 -7.07
C GLU A 226 -3.56 -1.06 -8.23
N LEU A 227 -4.01 -0.61 -9.41
CA LEU A 227 -3.15 -0.50 -10.60
C LEU A 227 -1.99 0.45 -10.34
N ARG A 228 -2.24 1.58 -9.68
CA ARG A 228 -1.19 2.53 -9.27
C ARG A 228 -0.15 1.88 -8.36
N SER A 229 -0.56 1.14 -7.33
CA SER A 229 0.36 0.42 -6.43
C SER A 229 1.21 -0.61 -7.19
N ARG A 230 0.59 -1.38 -8.09
CA ARG A 230 1.27 -2.36 -8.94
C ARG A 230 2.26 -1.69 -9.90
N LEU A 231 1.91 -0.54 -10.46
CA LEU A 231 2.79 0.27 -11.33
C LEU A 231 3.99 0.82 -10.57
N GLU A 232 3.77 1.42 -9.40
CA GLU A 232 4.85 1.92 -8.53
C GLU A 232 5.84 0.80 -8.15
N LYS A 233 5.32 -0.39 -7.82
CA LYS A 233 6.12 -1.58 -7.52
C LYS A 233 6.85 -2.16 -8.75
N CYS A 234 6.28 -2.01 -9.94
CA CYS A 234 6.95 -2.41 -11.18
C CYS A 234 8.13 -1.47 -11.48
N ILE A 235 7.90 -0.15 -11.37
CA ILE A 235 8.93 0.88 -11.56
C ILE A 235 10.05 0.70 -10.52
N SER A 236 9.73 0.42 -9.26
CA SER A 236 10.74 0.25 -8.21
C SER A 236 11.75 -0.83 -8.54
N ARG A 237 11.33 -1.93 -9.18
CA ARG A 237 12.21 -3.05 -9.56
C ARG A 237 13.07 -2.79 -10.79
N LYS A 238 12.84 -1.68 -11.51
CA LYS A 238 13.68 -1.32 -12.66
C LYS A 238 15.03 -0.84 -12.15
N ILE A 239 16.07 -1.10 -12.93
CA ILE A 239 17.42 -0.64 -12.64
C ILE A 239 17.53 0.79 -13.13
N SER A 240 18.05 1.69 -12.29
CA SER A 240 18.34 3.06 -12.73
C SER A 240 19.55 3.06 -13.66
N ASP A 241 19.42 3.65 -14.85
CA ASP A 241 20.50 3.74 -15.84
C ASP A 241 21.73 4.48 -15.29
N TYR A 242 21.54 5.46 -14.39
CA TYR A 242 22.61 6.22 -13.75
C TYR A 242 23.31 5.42 -12.64
N ILE A 243 22.58 4.51 -11.97
CA ILE A 243 23.07 3.67 -10.88
C ILE A 243 23.45 2.26 -11.40
N SER A 244 23.48 2.07 -12.72
CA SER A 244 23.74 0.81 -13.42
C SER A 244 25.07 0.13 -13.07
N LYS A 245 26.03 0.85 -12.48
CA LYS A 245 27.30 0.27 -11.98
C LYS A 245 27.18 -0.44 -10.63
N SER A 246 26.10 -0.22 -9.87
CA SER A 246 25.89 -0.80 -8.53
C SER A 246 24.63 -1.66 -8.41
N GLY A 247 23.85 -1.83 -9.50
CA GLY A 247 22.69 -2.74 -9.51
C GLY A 247 21.53 -2.30 -8.61
N VAL A 248 21.47 -1.01 -8.25
CA VAL A 248 20.45 -0.48 -7.32
C VAL A 248 19.15 -0.20 -8.07
N THR A 249 18.06 -0.65 -7.46
CA THR A 249 16.68 -0.46 -7.89
C THR A 249 16.21 0.99 -7.71
N ILE A 250 15.22 1.44 -8.47
CA ILE A 250 14.66 2.80 -8.33
C ILE A 250 13.97 2.93 -6.96
N PRO A 251 14.42 3.83 -6.06
CA PRO A 251 13.75 4.06 -4.79
C PRO A 251 12.37 4.70 -5.02
N VAL A 252 11.41 4.32 -4.18
CA VAL A 252 10.06 4.89 -4.17
C VAL A 252 9.78 5.47 -2.80
N VAL A 253 9.15 6.64 -2.75
CA VAL A 253 8.64 7.25 -1.52
C VAL A 253 7.20 7.69 -1.72
N CYS A 254 6.35 7.41 -0.73
CA CYS A 254 4.96 7.87 -0.71
C CYS A 254 4.85 9.10 0.18
N VAL A 255 4.27 10.20 -0.31
CA VAL A 255 4.05 11.45 0.44
C VAL A 255 2.56 11.65 0.63
N VAL A 256 2.15 11.88 1.88
CA VAL A 256 0.75 11.90 2.28
C VAL A 256 0.38 13.26 2.88
N LEU A 257 -0.70 13.86 2.35
CA LEU A 257 -1.28 15.10 2.87
C LEU A 257 -2.79 14.94 3.06
N ASP A 258 -3.31 15.46 4.17
CA ASP A 258 -4.73 15.34 4.53
C ASP A 258 -5.18 13.88 4.42
N GLY A 259 -6.38 13.63 3.88
CA GLY A 259 -6.78 12.30 3.45
C GLY A 259 -8.02 11.77 4.14
N GLY A 260 -8.60 10.76 3.52
CA GLY A 260 -9.74 10.03 4.04
C GLY A 260 -9.43 8.55 4.16
N PRO A 261 -10.46 7.72 4.34
CA PRO A 261 -10.33 6.27 4.41
C PRO A 261 -9.57 5.62 3.26
N GLY A 262 -9.82 6.07 2.03
CA GLY A 262 -9.10 5.58 0.83
C GLY A 262 -7.61 5.92 0.86
N THR A 263 -7.25 7.05 1.47
CA THR A 263 -5.84 7.43 1.68
C THR A 263 -5.17 6.45 2.62
N LEU A 264 -5.83 6.06 3.73
CA LEU A 264 -5.27 5.07 4.65
C LEU A 264 -5.01 3.71 3.98
N ASN A 265 -5.94 3.26 3.12
CA ASN A 265 -5.72 2.04 2.32
C ASN A 265 -4.51 2.18 1.39
N THR A 266 -4.33 3.36 0.78
CA THR A 266 -3.17 3.64 -0.08
C THR A 266 -1.85 3.56 0.71
N ILE A 267 -1.81 4.14 1.93
CA ILE A 267 -0.65 4.10 2.82
C ILE A 267 -0.33 2.66 3.23
N TYR A 268 -1.34 1.91 3.65
CA TYR A 268 -1.19 0.52 4.06
C TYR A 268 -0.63 -0.34 2.91
N ASN A 269 -1.20 -0.21 1.71
CA ASN A 269 -0.73 -0.94 0.52
C ASN A 269 0.70 -0.55 0.12
N ALA A 270 1.07 0.73 0.22
CA ALA A 270 2.42 1.21 -0.04
C ALA A 270 3.43 0.54 0.92
N MET A 271 3.09 0.46 2.21
CA MET A 271 3.95 -0.15 3.22
C MET A 271 4.06 -1.66 3.10
N LEU A 272 2.98 -2.37 2.75
CA LEU A 272 3.05 -3.79 2.40
C LEU A 272 3.97 -4.06 1.20
N CYS A 273 4.14 -3.07 0.32
CA CYS A 273 5.07 -3.14 -0.81
C CYS A 273 6.50 -2.71 -0.46
N GLY A 274 6.79 -2.37 0.81
CA GLY A 274 8.09 -1.90 1.26
C GLY A 274 8.38 -0.43 0.93
N THR A 275 7.35 0.35 0.53
CA THR A 275 7.50 1.76 0.19
C THR A 275 7.39 2.63 1.45
N PRO A 276 8.42 3.41 1.81
CA PRO A 276 8.36 4.34 2.93
C PRO A 276 7.34 5.46 2.70
N CYS A 277 6.60 5.82 3.75
CA CYS A 277 5.57 6.87 3.72
C CYS A 277 6.00 8.09 4.56
N VAL A 278 6.00 9.27 3.94
CA VAL A 278 6.23 10.58 4.56
C VAL A 278 4.88 11.22 4.84
N ILE A 279 4.53 11.35 6.12
CA ILE A 279 3.27 11.96 6.56
C ILE A 279 3.51 13.43 6.90
N LEU A 280 2.72 14.34 6.31
CA LEU A 280 2.85 15.77 6.56
C LEU A 280 1.94 16.20 7.73
N GLU A 281 2.50 16.29 8.93
CA GLU A 281 1.77 16.76 10.12
C GLU A 281 1.28 18.21 9.93
N GLY A 282 0.06 18.48 10.39
CA GLY A 282 -0.65 19.73 10.26
C GLY A 282 -1.38 19.90 8.93
N SER A 283 -1.36 18.87 8.06
CA SER A 283 -2.11 18.88 6.80
C SER A 283 -3.58 18.48 6.95
N GLY A 284 -3.96 17.86 8.06
CA GLY A 284 -5.34 17.53 8.42
C GLY A 284 -5.69 16.03 8.39
N ARG A 285 -6.89 15.72 8.88
CA ARG A 285 -7.56 14.40 8.79
C ARG A 285 -6.64 13.19 9.06
N ILE A 286 -6.59 12.19 8.17
CA ILE A 286 -5.84 10.94 8.37
C ILE A 286 -4.35 11.22 8.61
N ALA A 287 -3.75 12.17 7.88
CA ALA A 287 -2.34 12.51 8.08
C ALA A 287 -2.06 12.93 9.53
N ASP A 288 -2.90 13.76 10.12
CA ASP A 288 -2.72 14.21 11.51
C ASP A 288 -3.07 13.12 12.54
N VAL A 289 -4.05 12.25 12.23
CA VAL A 289 -4.35 11.08 13.08
C VAL A 289 -3.13 10.16 13.16
N ILE A 290 -2.51 9.83 12.02
CA ILE A 290 -1.31 8.99 11.96
C ILE A 290 -0.14 9.69 12.66
N ALA A 291 0.08 10.98 12.39
CA ALA A 291 1.17 11.73 13.02
C ALA A 291 1.06 11.76 14.55
N GLN A 292 -0.14 12.01 15.09
CA GLN A 292 -0.35 12.02 16.55
C GLN A 292 -0.27 10.62 17.18
N ALA A 293 -0.67 9.58 16.46
CA ALA A 293 -0.53 8.21 16.92
C ALA A 293 0.94 7.77 16.91
N ALA A 294 1.69 8.09 15.85
CA ALA A 294 3.11 7.76 15.70
C ALA A 294 4.00 8.47 16.73
N GLY A 295 3.60 9.65 17.20
CA GLY A 295 4.28 10.38 18.28
C GLY A 295 4.12 9.77 19.68
N GLN A 296 3.39 8.65 19.82
CA GLN A 296 3.10 8.02 21.11
C GLN A 296 3.63 6.57 21.17
N PRO A 297 3.97 6.06 22.37
CA PRO A 297 4.23 4.64 22.55
C PRO A 297 3.02 3.80 22.11
N LEU A 298 3.27 2.65 21.47
CA LEU A 298 2.21 1.75 20.97
C LEU A 298 1.18 1.36 22.05
N SER A 299 1.61 1.27 23.32
CA SER A 299 0.75 1.03 24.48
C SER A 299 -0.35 2.08 24.69
N ARG A 300 -0.14 3.31 24.20
CA ARG A 300 -1.13 4.41 24.30
C ARG A 300 -2.05 4.51 23.10
N VAL A 301 -1.73 3.81 22.00
CA VAL A 301 -2.52 3.81 20.76
C VAL A 301 -3.61 2.74 20.86
N THR A 302 -4.65 3.04 21.64
CA THR A 302 -5.82 2.17 21.81
C THR A 302 -6.91 2.51 20.79
N ILE A 303 -7.89 1.62 20.61
CA ILE A 303 -9.11 1.89 19.84
C ILE A 303 -9.77 3.19 20.31
N VAL A 304 -9.93 3.37 21.63
CA VAL A 304 -10.50 4.60 22.22
C VAL A 304 -9.68 5.83 21.83
N HIS A 305 -8.35 5.73 21.86
CA HIS A 305 -7.46 6.82 21.45
C HIS A 305 -7.66 7.19 19.98
N ILE A 306 -7.68 6.20 19.08
CA ILE A 306 -7.91 6.43 17.65
C ILE A 306 -9.30 7.03 17.40
N HIS A 307 -10.35 6.57 18.08
CA HIS A 307 -11.68 7.19 17.99
C HIS A 307 -11.65 8.67 18.40
N LEU A 308 -10.92 9.04 19.46
CA LEU A 308 -10.77 10.43 19.88
C LEU A 308 -10.04 11.28 18.83
N LEU A 309 -8.96 10.76 18.25
CA LEU A 309 -8.23 11.45 17.17
C LEU A 309 -9.12 11.60 15.93
N MET A 310 -9.80 10.54 15.51
CA MET A 310 -10.72 10.56 14.38
C MET A 310 -11.84 11.59 14.61
N LYS A 311 -12.46 11.62 15.79
CA LYS A 311 -13.48 12.61 16.14
C LYS A 311 -12.94 14.03 16.12
N ARG A 312 -11.72 14.25 16.64
CA ARG A 312 -11.05 15.55 16.64
C ARG A 312 -10.78 16.06 15.22
N PHE A 313 -10.24 15.22 14.35
CA PHE A 313 -9.75 15.63 13.03
C PHE A 313 -10.80 15.56 11.91
N PHE A 314 -11.83 14.72 12.05
CA PHE A 314 -12.94 14.65 11.08
C PHE A 314 -14.17 15.45 11.50
N GLY A 315 -14.25 15.88 12.76
CA GLY A 315 -15.35 16.70 13.26
C GLY A 315 -16.71 16.04 13.01
N LYS A 316 -17.63 16.75 12.35
CA LYS A 316 -18.98 16.23 12.04
C LYS A 316 -18.98 15.08 11.02
N GLU A 317 -17.94 14.92 10.21
CA GLU A 317 -17.85 13.80 9.27
C GLU A 317 -17.62 12.46 9.98
N TYR A 318 -17.10 12.49 11.21
CA TYR A 318 -16.85 11.31 12.02
C TYR A 318 -18.09 10.40 12.17
N GLU A 319 -19.26 10.99 12.41
CA GLU A 319 -20.53 10.27 12.62
C GLU A 319 -21.01 9.48 11.39
N LYS A 320 -20.39 9.70 10.22
CA LYS A 320 -20.70 8.97 8.99
C LYS A 320 -19.88 7.69 8.84
N PHE A 321 -18.88 7.46 9.69
CA PHE A 321 -18.03 6.30 9.60
C PHE A 321 -18.59 5.14 10.44
N PRO A 322 -18.80 3.96 9.85
CA PRO A 322 -19.17 2.77 10.61
C PRO A 322 -18.05 2.39 11.60
N ASP A 323 -18.41 2.03 12.83
CA ASP A 323 -17.43 1.63 13.86
C ASP A 323 -16.53 0.48 13.41
N LEU A 324 -17.08 -0.48 12.65
CA LEU A 324 -16.31 -1.59 12.06
C LEU A 324 -15.17 -1.10 11.15
N LYS A 325 -15.39 -0.03 10.38
CA LYS A 325 -14.33 0.57 9.55
C LYS A 325 -13.29 1.28 10.39
N ILE A 326 -13.68 1.92 11.50
CA ILE A 326 -12.73 2.57 12.41
C ILE A 326 -11.87 1.53 13.12
N ILE A 327 -12.42 0.37 13.47
CA ILE A 327 -11.66 -0.77 14.02
C ILE A 327 -10.69 -1.30 12.96
N GLU A 328 -11.13 -1.49 11.72
CA GLU A 328 -10.26 -1.89 10.60
C GLU A 328 -9.13 -0.87 10.38
N TRP A 329 -9.42 0.42 10.45
CA TRP A 329 -8.41 1.47 10.33
C TRP A 329 -7.49 1.53 11.52
N THR A 330 -8.01 1.31 12.73
CA THR A 330 -7.20 1.17 13.93
C THR A 330 -6.26 -0.01 13.77
N LYS A 331 -6.73 -1.15 13.25
CA LYS A 331 -5.85 -2.27 12.90
C LYS A 331 -4.83 -1.87 11.87
N LYS A 332 -5.18 -1.18 10.79
CA LYS A 332 -4.22 -0.73 9.77
C LYS A 332 -3.19 0.26 10.31
N VAL A 333 -3.60 1.21 11.16
CA VAL A 333 -2.71 2.19 11.83
C VAL A 333 -1.85 1.51 12.89
N CYS A 334 -2.41 0.59 13.66
CA CYS A 334 -1.70 -0.17 14.68
C CYS A 334 -0.83 -1.26 14.07
N GLU A 335 -1.18 -1.86 12.93
CA GLU A 335 -0.36 -2.79 12.13
C GLU A 335 0.86 -2.09 11.55
N GLN A 336 0.81 -0.75 11.42
CA GLN A 336 2.01 0.07 11.18
C GLN A 336 2.97 0.07 12.39
N GLY A 337 2.55 -0.51 13.51
CA GLY A 337 3.39 -0.95 14.62
C GLY A 337 2.93 -2.26 15.27
N GLY A 338 2.36 -3.21 14.50
CA GLY A 338 1.43 -4.22 15.06
C GLY A 338 1.63 -5.66 14.58
N THR A 339 2.52 -5.90 13.62
CA THR A 339 3.30 -7.16 13.62
C THR A 339 4.27 -7.20 14.82
N ASP A 340 4.44 -6.08 15.52
CA ASP A 340 5.42 -5.91 16.58
C ASP A 340 4.95 -6.32 17.98
N LEU A 341 3.67 -6.52 18.34
CA LEU A 341 3.38 -6.95 19.72
C LEU A 341 3.65 -8.45 19.95
N HIS A 342 3.27 -9.31 19.00
CA HIS A 342 3.65 -10.72 19.05
C HIS A 342 5.16 -10.90 18.82
N TRP A 343 5.75 -10.13 17.89
CA TRP A 343 7.19 -10.17 17.68
C TRP A 343 8.00 -9.51 18.81
N ALA A 344 7.49 -8.47 19.47
CA ALA A 344 8.10 -7.88 20.67
C ALA A 344 7.90 -8.77 21.88
N MET A 345 6.78 -9.49 21.98
CA MET A 345 6.60 -10.54 22.99
C MET A 345 7.63 -11.64 22.76
N PHE A 346 7.76 -12.13 21.52
CA PHE A 346 8.78 -13.10 21.13
C PHE A 346 10.19 -12.60 21.44
N SER A 347 10.53 -11.38 21.02
CA SER A 347 11.84 -10.76 21.25
C SER A 347 12.12 -10.45 22.73
N ALA A 348 11.10 -10.09 23.51
CA ALA A 348 11.23 -9.87 24.95
C ALA A 348 11.42 -11.19 25.70
N LEU A 349 10.75 -12.27 25.28
CA LEU A 349 10.96 -13.62 25.80
C LEU A 349 12.36 -14.14 25.47
N VAL A 350 12.79 -14.04 24.20
CA VAL A 350 14.13 -14.46 23.76
C VAL A 350 15.22 -13.62 24.43
N GLY A 351 15.01 -12.31 24.54
CA GLY A 351 15.94 -11.39 25.18
C GLY A 351 15.91 -11.40 26.71
N ASN A 352 15.11 -12.27 27.34
CA ASN A 352 14.91 -12.35 28.79
C ASN A 352 14.63 -10.98 29.45
N LYS A 353 13.65 -10.23 28.93
CA LYS A 353 13.27 -8.88 29.39
C LYS A 353 11.92 -8.92 30.14
N PRO A 354 11.89 -9.32 31.42
CA PRO A 354 10.63 -9.57 32.13
C PRO A 354 9.75 -8.32 32.28
N GLN A 355 10.32 -7.13 32.42
CA GLN A 355 9.55 -5.89 32.52
C GLN A 355 8.78 -5.58 31.21
N PHE A 356 9.36 -5.94 30.06
CA PHE A 356 8.69 -5.80 28.76
C PHE A 356 7.60 -6.85 28.57
N VAL A 357 7.82 -8.09 29.05
CA VAL A 357 6.78 -9.14 29.03
C VAL A 357 5.57 -8.71 29.86
N SER A 358 5.78 -8.24 31.10
CA SER A 358 4.70 -7.73 31.95
C SER A 358 3.95 -6.57 31.28
N LEU A 359 4.68 -5.62 30.71
CA LEU A 359 4.08 -4.50 29.99
C LEU A 359 3.24 -4.99 28.80
N LEU A 360 3.72 -5.93 28.00
CA LEU A 360 2.99 -6.43 26.83
C LEU A 360 1.72 -7.19 27.24
N LEU A 361 1.75 -7.96 28.33
CA LEU A 361 0.57 -8.62 28.90
C LEU A 361 -0.47 -7.63 29.41
N GLU A 362 -0.03 -6.59 30.12
CA GLU A 362 -0.90 -5.49 30.59
C GLU A 362 -1.52 -4.69 29.42
N ASN A 363 -0.86 -4.69 28.26
CA ASN A 363 -1.29 -4.01 27.04
C ASN A 363 -2.08 -4.90 26.07
N GLY A 364 -2.64 -6.01 26.56
CA GLY A 364 -3.62 -6.81 25.82
C GLY A 364 -3.04 -7.93 24.96
N VAL A 365 -1.75 -8.27 25.10
CA VAL A 365 -1.22 -9.51 24.52
C VAL A 365 -1.80 -10.71 25.29
N SER A 366 -2.64 -11.48 24.61
CA SER A 366 -3.18 -12.74 25.11
C SER A 366 -2.18 -13.87 24.88
N LEU A 367 -1.72 -14.52 25.95
CA LEU A 367 -0.82 -15.69 25.82
C LEU A 367 -1.49 -16.87 25.09
N ARG A 368 -2.82 -16.99 25.19
CA ARG A 368 -3.57 -18.03 24.49
C ARG A 368 -3.51 -17.83 22.98
N ASP A 369 -3.60 -16.59 22.53
CA ASP A 369 -3.58 -16.26 21.10
C ASP A 369 -2.14 -16.22 20.57
N PHE A 370 -1.18 -15.78 21.39
CA PHE A 370 0.25 -15.79 21.07
C PHE A 370 0.81 -17.21 20.87
N LEU A 371 0.38 -18.18 21.69
CA LEU A 371 0.81 -19.57 21.61
C LEU A 371 -0.17 -20.48 20.85
N GLN A 372 -1.08 -19.90 20.06
CA GLN A 372 -2.06 -20.67 19.28
C GLN A 372 -1.38 -21.49 18.17
N ASP A 373 -0.29 -20.98 17.62
CA ASP A 373 0.50 -21.64 16.58
C ASP A 373 1.67 -22.45 17.17
N GLU A 374 1.74 -23.74 16.81
CA GLU A 374 2.80 -24.64 17.25
C GLU A 374 4.19 -24.20 16.72
N GLU A 375 4.25 -23.48 15.60
CA GLU A 375 5.50 -22.97 15.03
C GLU A 375 6.17 -21.93 15.95
N THR A 376 5.38 -21.04 16.56
CA THR A 376 5.87 -20.02 17.50
C THR A 376 6.57 -20.66 18.70
N LEU A 377 5.98 -21.73 19.25
CA LEU A 377 6.56 -22.46 20.36
C LEU A 377 7.86 -23.19 19.96
N CYS A 378 7.89 -23.78 18.76
CA CYS A 378 9.09 -24.40 18.21
C CYS A 378 10.22 -23.38 18.08
N GLU A 379 9.92 -22.19 17.57
CA GLU A 379 10.90 -21.14 17.36
C GLU A 379 11.46 -20.60 18.69
N LEU A 380 10.62 -20.46 19.73
CA LEU A 380 11.09 -20.10 21.08
C LEU A 380 12.08 -21.13 21.65
N TYR A 381 11.84 -22.44 21.44
CA TYR A 381 12.79 -23.47 21.87
C TYR A 381 14.12 -23.42 21.11
N LYS A 382 14.14 -22.97 19.85
CA LYS A 382 15.39 -22.80 19.08
C LYS A 382 16.23 -21.65 19.61
N GLN A 383 15.59 -20.60 20.10
CA GLN A 383 16.25 -19.41 20.64
C GLN A 383 16.69 -19.58 22.12
N MET A 384 16.63 -20.80 22.68
CA MET A 384 17.07 -21.05 24.05
C MET A 384 18.56 -20.69 24.22
N PRO A 385 18.92 -19.94 25.29
CA PRO A 385 20.32 -19.66 25.57
C PRO A 385 21.07 -20.96 25.89
N GLY A 386 22.40 -20.94 25.69
CA GLY A 386 23.28 -22.07 25.96
C GLY A 386 23.15 -22.58 27.40
N CYS A 387 22.43 -23.69 27.57
CA CYS A 387 22.17 -24.31 28.87
C CYS A 387 22.34 -25.83 28.83
N PHE A 388 22.44 -26.45 30.01
CA PHE A 388 22.61 -27.90 30.12
C PHE A 388 21.47 -28.68 29.43
N PHE A 389 20.25 -28.15 29.49
CA PHE A 389 19.09 -28.72 28.81
C PHE A 389 19.27 -28.72 27.28
N LEU A 390 19.66 -27.58 26.70
CA LEU A 390 19.96 -27.49 25.26
C LEU A 390 21.08 -28.46 24.84
N SER A 391 22.12 -28.63 25.69
CA SER A 391 23.21 -29.58 25.43
C SER A 391 22.74 -31.05 25.41
N LYS A 392 21.77 -31.41 26.25
CA LYS A 392 21.16 -32.74 26.26
C LYS A 392 20.22 -32.94 25.08
N LEU A 393 19.42 -31.93 24.76
CA LEU A 393 18.52 -31.94 23.61
C LEU A 393 19.30 -32.15 22.30
N ALA A 394 20.40 -31.41 22.09
CA ALA A 394 21.28 -31.56 20.94
C ALA A 394 21.87 -32.99 20.85
N LYS A 395 22.41 -33.52 21.96
CA LYS A 395 22.90 -34.92 22.03
C LYS A 395 21.82 -35.95 21.68
N ARG A 396 20.55 -35.65 21.99
CA ARG A 396 19.44 -36.56 21.78
C ARG A 396 18.94 -36.54 20.33
N VAL A 397 18.88 -35.36 19.71
CA VAL A 397 18.66 -35.21 18.27
C VAL A 397 19.73 -35.98 17.49
N ASP A 398 20.99 -35.89 17.91
CA ASP A 398 22.10 -36.66 17.33
C ASP A 398 21.97 -38.18 17.51
N ARG A 399 21.44 -38.65 18.64
CA ARG A 399 21.21 -40.09 18.89
C ARG A 399 20.06 -40.62 18.03
N ALA A 400 18.96 -39.86 17.92
CA ALA A 400 17.84 -40.19 17.04
C ALA A 400 18.31 -40.28 15.56
N ARG A 401 19.22 -39.39 15.16
CA ARG A 401 19.89 -39.40 13.85
C ARG A 401 20.72 -40.67 13.60
N ARG A 402 21.51 -41.12 14.58
CA ARG A 402 22.29 -42.38 14.46
C ARG A 402 21.40 -43.61 14.35
N SER A 403 20.26 -43.61 15.05
CA SER A 403 19.27 -44.69 14.99
C SER A 403 18.60 -44.75 13.60
N LYS A 404 18.12 -43.60 13.07
CA LYS A 404 17.54 -43.51 11.71
C LYS A 404 18.55 -43.80 10.59
N ARG A 405 19.82 -43.40 10.73
CA ARG A 405 20.90 -43.69 9.76
C ARG A 405 21.28 -45.16 9.65
N ARG A 406 21.01 -45.97 10.67
CA ARG A 406 21.22 -47.43 10.62
C ARG A 406 20.06 -48.17 9.94
N ALA A 407 18.88 -47.53 9.84
CA ALA A 407 17.67 -48.11 9.27
C ALA A 407 17.45 -47.83 7.77
N LEU A 408 18.19 -46.88 7.16
CA LEU A 408 17.97 -46.45 5.76
C LEU A 408 19.18 -46.76 4.84
N ASP A 409 18.89 -47.47 3.75
CA ASP A 409 19.83 -48.05 2.78
C ASP A 409 20.79 -47.03 2.14
N ARG A 410 21.96 -47.50 1.67
CA ARG A 410 23.11 -46.68 1.26
C ARG A 410 22.90 -45.84 0.00
N ARG A 411 21.80 -46.02 -0.74
CA ARG A 411 21.62 -45.52 -2.12
C ARG A 411 20.92 -44.16 -2.30
N VAL A 412 20.31 -43.56 -1.28
CA VAL A 412 19.60 -42.25 -1.41
C VAL A 412 20.50 -41.05 -1.03
N ARG A 413 21.81 -41.24 -0.98
CA ARG A 413 22.72 -40.39 -0.18
C ARG A 413 23.20 -39.07 -0.82
N ALA A 414 22.67 -38.64 -1.97
CA ALA A 414 23.24 -37.49 -2.69
C ALA A 414 22.34 -36.22 -2.80
N LEU A 415 21.10 -36.21 -2.31
CA LEU A 415 20.14 -35.12 -2.63
C LEU A 415 19.53 -34.34 -1.46
N GLN A 416 19.97 -34.53 -0.21
CA GLN A 416 19.41 -33.79 0.93
C GLN A 416 20.50 -33.31 1.89
N ARG A 417 21.05 -32.12 1.61
CA ARG A 417 21.57 -31.22 2.64
C ARG A 417 20.42 -30.35 3.13
N GLN A 418 19.53 -30.96 3.92
CA GLN A 418 18.48 -30.26 4.65
C GLN A 418 18.95 -29.99 6.08
N GLY A 419 18.83 -28.74 6.52
CA GLY A 419 19.14 -28.28 7.86
C GLY A 419 18.26 -28.94 8.93
N GLU A 420 18.83 -29.16 10.11
CA GLU A 420 18.28 -30.02 11.16
C GLU A 420 17.25 -29.26 12.03
N THR A 421 16.04 -29.80 12.22
CA THR A 421 14.96 -29.14 12.97
C THR A 421 14.70 -29.78 14.34
N ILE A 422 14.71 -28.98 15.41
CA ILE A 422 14.24 -29.38 16.74
C ILE A 422 12.70 -29.46 16.67
N SER A 423 12.13 -30.64 16.96
CA SER A 423 10.68 -30.83 17.08
C SER A 423 10.24 -30.94 18.55
N LEU A 424 8.98 -30.61 18.83
CA LEU A 424 8.39 -30.69 20.16
C LEU A 424 8.42 -32.11 20.76
N THR A 425 8.47 -33.15 19.92
CA THR A 425 8.65 -34.54 20.38
C THR A 425 10.00 -34.78 21.04
N HIS A 426 11.09 -34.19 20.50
CA HIS A 426 12.41 -34.30 21.13
C HIS A 426 12.45 -33.59 22.48
N VAL A 427 11.77 -32.43 22.59
CA VAL A 427 11.62 -31.70 23.85
C VAL A 427 10.82 -32.54 24.87
N SER A 428 9.70 -33.12 24.43
CA SER A 428 8.82 -33.97 25.25
C SER A 428 9.55 -35.17 25.87
N GLU A 429 10.40 -35.84 25.09
CA GLU A 429 11.20 -36.96 25.59
C GLU A 429 12.24 -36.56 26.63
N GLU A 430 12.93 -35.43 26.42
CA GLU A 430 13.96 -34.99 27.36
C GLU A 430 13.33 -34.49 28.67
N VAL A 431 12.20 -33.78 28.60
CA VAL A 431 11.44 -33.40 29.79
C VAL A 431 10.94 -34.64 30.53
N ARG A 432 10.43 -35.66 29.83
CA ARG A 432 10.02 -36.94 30.45
C ARG A 432 11.20 -37.67 31.11
N HIS A 433 12.38 -37.65 30.51
CA HIS A 433 13.58 -38.22 31.12
C HIS A 433 13.95 -37.51 32.44
N LEU A 434 13.72 -36.20 32.54
CA LEU A 434 13.95 -35.42 33.76
C LEU A 434 12.86 -35.64 34.81
N LEU A 435 11.59 -35.73 34.41
CA LEU A 435 10.46 -35.92 35.31
C LEU A 435 10.29 -37.37 35.79
N GLY A 436 10.83 -38.34 35.05
CA GLY A 436 10.76 -39.76 35.34
C GLY A 436 9.79 -40.52 34.43
N SER A 437 10.07 -41.81 34.24
CA SER A 437 9.36 -42.68 33.27
C SER A 437 7.88 -42.93 33.58
N PHE A 438 7.45 -42.63 34.81
CA PHE A 438 6.07 -42.72 35.27
C PHE A 438 5.16 -41.62 34.70
N THR A 439 5.72 -40.56 34.10
CA THR A 439 4.96 -39.47 33.48
C THR A 439 4.64 -39.76 32.01
N GLN A 440 3.51 -39.23 31.51
CA GLN A 440 3.18 -39.24 30.10
C GLN A 440 3.93 -38.12 29.34
N PRO A 441 4.15 -38.25 28.01
CA PRO A 441 4.73 -37.18 27.20
C PRO A 441 3.87 -35.90 27.25
N ILE A 442 4.51 -34.75 27.43
CA ILE A 442 3.83 -33.45 27.55
C ILE A 442 3.32 -32.96 26.19
N TYR A 443 4.12 -33.17 25.13
CA TYR A 443 3.70 -32.95 23.75
C TYR A 443 3.46 -34.29 23.07
N PRO A 444 2.25 -34.56 22.55
CA PRO A 444 1.98 -35.75 21.76
C PRO A 444 2.68 -35.67 20.40
N PRO A 445 3.04 -36.80 19.77
CA PRO A 445 3.55 -36.80 18.41
C PRO A 445 2.46 -36.31 17.44
N SER A 446 2.69 -35.17 16.81
CA SER A 446 1.79 -34.59 15.82
C SER A 446 1.73 -35.45 14.55
N THR A 447 0.53 -35.58 13.98
CA THR A 447 0.24 -36.29 12.72
C THR A 447 0.64 -35.48 11.48
N ARG A 448 1.26 -34.30 11.64
CA ARG A 448 1.71 -33.41 10.57
C ARG A 448 3.22 -33.23 10.62
N THR A 449 3.90 -33.73 9.59
CA THR A 449 5.33 -33.51 9.33
C THR A 449 5.57 -32.08 8.81
N CYS A 450 6.16 -31.21 9.63
CA CYS A 450 6.68 -29.91 9.18
C CYS A 450 8.14 -30.08 8.69
N ASN A 451 8.38 -29.82 7.39
CA ASN A 451 9.69 -29.93 6.73
C ASN A 451 10.19 -28.53 6.31
N PHE A 452 11.16 -27.90 6.99
CA PHE A 452 11.88 -26.73 6.43
C PHE A 452 13.30 -26.57 7.01
N ASN A 453 14.21 -26.02 6.19
CA ASN A 453 15.68 -26.04 6.33
C ASN A 453 16.29 -24.82 7.06
N MET A 454 17.46 -25.02 7.69
CA MET A 454 18.42 -23.94 8.00
C MET A 454 19.88 -24.36 7.74
N THR A 455 20.66 -23.47 7.13
CA THR A 455 22.13 -23.58 6.96
C THR A 455 22.86 -22.86 8.11
N MET A 456 24.00 -23.41 8.52
CA MET A 456 24.90 -22.86 9.54
C MET A 456 26.03 -22.08 8.88
N GLU A 457 26.30 -20.86 9.37
CA GLU A 457 27.66 -20.30 9.34
C GLU A 457 27.94 -19.49 10.63
N ASP A 458 29.07 -19.87 11.22
CA ASP A 458 30.02 -19.18 12.09
C ASP A 458 29.66 -18.78 13.54
N THR A 459 29.89 -19.75 14.42
CA THR A 459 30.48 -19.51 15.74
C THR A 459 32.00 -19.27 15.66
N SER A 460 32.45 -18.26 16.40
CA SER A 460 33.80 -17.98 16.96
C SER A 460 34.76 -17.02 16.21
N THR A 461 34.81 -15.75 16.68
CA THR A 461 36.01 -15.11 17.27
C THR A 461 35.68 -13.78 17.97
N SER A 462 36.60 -13.34 18.83
CA SER A 462 36.54 -12.41 19.96
C SER A 462 36.52 -10.90 19.67
N VAL A 463 35.74 -10.18 20.49
CA VAL A 463 36.06 -8.95 21.27
C VAL A 463 36.62 -7.70 20.56
N SER A 464 35.77 -6.66 20.59
CA SER A 464 36.01 -5.20 20.72
C SER A 464 36.67 -4.42 19.56
N LEU A 465 35.95 -3.40 19.04
CA LEU A 465 36.19 -1.96 19.28
C LEU A 465 35.37 -1.06 18.31
N PHE A 466 34.64 -0.09 18.90
CA PHE A 466 34.19 1.22 18.39
C PHE A 466 33.13 1.39 17.26
N TYR A 467 31.91 1.82 17.67
CA TYR A 467 30.98 2.91 17.24
C TYR A 467 30.77 3.31 15.74
N PRO A 468 29.69 4.05 15.34
CA PRO A 468 28.52 4.56 16.10
C PRO A 468 27.12 4.42 15.44
N ASP A 469 26.08 4.69 16.26
CA ASP A 469 24.81 5.38 15.97
C ASP A 469 23.89 4.97 14.79
N PHE A 470 22.75 4.36 15.13
CA PHE A 470 21.49 4.51 14.39
C PHE A 470 20.38 5.02 15.33
N PHE A 471 20.69 6.11 16.05
CA PHE A 471 19.69 7.00 16.61
C PHE A 471 19.65 8.27 15.74
N GLY A 472 18.47 8.58 15.21
CA GLY A 472 18.10 9.94 14.84
C GLY A 472 18.50 10.42 13.44
N TYR A 473 17.51 10.55 12.56
CA TYR A 473 17.24 11.82 11.89
C TYR A 473 15.72 11.95 11.65
N PHE A 474 14.99 12.26 12.72
CA PHE A 474 13.79 13.08 12.61
C PHE A 474 14.26 14.53 12.57
N PHE A 475 14.20 15.18 11.40
CA PHE A 475 14.32 16.63 11.35
C PHE A 475 12.98 17.24 11.81
N GLN A 476 12.94 17.63 13.08
CA GLN A 476 11.96 18.56 13.61
C GLN A 476 12.47 19.98 13.30
N LEU A 477 11.84 20.67 12.35
CA LEU A 477 12.07 22.10 12.12
C LEU A 477 11.18 22.90 13.07
N ASN A 478 11.79 23.69 13.95
CA ASN A 478 11.13 24.80 14.66
C ASN A 478 10.55 25.82 13.66
#